data_AF-A0ABD5X6U0-F1
#
_entry.id   AF-A0ABD5X6U0-F1
#
_cell.length_a   1.000
_cell.length_b   1.000
_cell.length_c   1.000
_cell.angle_alpha   90.00
_cell.angle_beta   90.00
_cell.angle_gamma   90.00
#
_symmetry.space_group_name_H-M   'P 1'
#
loop_
_entity.id
_entity.type
_entity.pdbx_description
1 polymer ?
#
loop_
_entity_poly.entity_id
_entity_poly.type
_entity_poly.pdbx_seq_one_letter_code
_entity_poly.pdbx_strand_id
1 'polypeptide(L)' 'MSLRQTLREKQFESRRFEYDDETEYVVDLGPSANGTVDVVDNTAIIVGDKEQYEIEIPHDAQVFMNNNVLTIEVEE' A
#
# COMPACT_ATOMS: atom_id res chain seq x y z
N MET A 1 1.03 -1.31 -14.86
CA MET A 1 2.34 -0.93 -14.27
C MET A 1 2.59 -1.86 -13.09
N SER A 2 3.84 -2.09 -12.62
CA SER A 2 4.03 -2.93 -11.42
C SER A 2 3.77 -2.13 -10.14
N LEU A 3 3.21 -2.76 -9.11
CA LEU A 3 2.86 -2.10 -7.84
C LEU A 3 4.08 -1.39 -7.20
N ARG A 4 5.24 -2.05 -7.21
CA ARG A 4 6.51 -1.46 -6.73
C ARG A 4 6.87 -0.15 -7.46
N GLN A 5 6.61 -0.08 -8.75
CA GLN A 5 6.90 1.13 -9.52
C GLN A 5 5.94 2.26 -9.14
N THR A 6 4.64 1.95 -9.00
CA THR A 6 3.63 2.92 -8.56
C THR A 6 3.97 3.49 -7.18
N LEU A 7 4.33 2.63 -6.23
CA LEU A 7 4.74 3.06 -4.88
C LEU A 7 5.91 4.03 -4.91
N ARG A 8 6.94 3.73 -5.71
CA ARG A 8 8.12 4.60 -5.88
C ARG A 8 7.75 5.94 -6.52
N GLU A 9 6.87 5.95 -7.52
CA GLU A 9 6.42 7.17 -8.20
C GLU A 9 5.62 8.08 -7.26
N LYS A 10 4.86 7.49 -6.33
CA LYS A 10 4.19 8.21 -5.23
C LYS A 10 5.13 8.55 -4.06
N GLN A 11 6.44 8.27 -4.19
CA GLN A 11 7.47 8.55 -3.19
C GLN A 11 7.32 7.76 -1.89
N PHE A 12 6.64 6.61 -1.92
CA PHE A 12 6.61 5.69 -0.79
C PHE A 12 7.91 4.89 -0.70
N GLU A 13 8.49 4.86 0.50
CA GLU A 13 9.54 3.90 0.82
C GLU A 13 8.89 2.57 1.24
N SER A 14 8.96 1.58 0.35
CA SER A 14 8.38 0.25 0.56
C SER A 14 9.43 -0.83 0.78
N ARG A 15 9.16 -1.78 1.66
CA ARG A 15 9.83 -3.09 1.70
C ARG A 15 8.98 -4.13 0.99
N ARG A 16 9.63 -5.15 0.44
CA ARG A 16 8.98 -6.29 -0.22
C ARG A 16 9.40 -7.57 0.47
N PHE A 17 8.43 -8.43 0.75
CA PHE A 17 8.65 -9.78 1.25
C PHE A 17 7.99 -10.76 0.30
N GLU A 18 8.67 -11.87 0.02
CA GLU A 18 8.17 -12.96 -0.82
C GLU A 18 7.99 -14.16 0.09
N TYR A 19 6.79 -14.73 0.07
CA TYR A 19 6.41 -15.96 0.74
C TYR A 19 6.03 -16.99 -0.33
N ASP A 20 5.73 -18.22 0.10
CA ASP A 20 5.46 -19.32 -0.84
C ASP A 20 4.18 -19.11 -1.67
N ASP A 21 3.18 -18.37 -1.15
CA ASP A 21 1.86 -18.19 -1.78
C ASP A 21 1.50 -16.70 -2.01
N GLU A 22 2.34 -15.75 -1.58
CA GLU A 22 2.04 -14.33 -1.65
C GLU A 22 3.29 -13.43 -1.66
N THR A 23 3.13 -12.23 -2.21
CA THR A 23 4.09 -11.13 -2.08
C THR A 23 3.48 -10.00 -1.25
N GLU A 24 4.19 -9.58 -0.20
CA GLU A 24 3.81 -8.42 0.61
C GLU A 24 4.63 -7.17 0.24
N TYR A 25 3.95 -6.03 0.20
CA TYR A 25 4.55 -4.70 0.16
C TYR A 25 4.19 -3.92 1.42
N VAL A 26 5.19 -3.48 2.16
CA VAL A 26 5.03 -2.78 3.44
C VAL A 26 5.58 -1.37 3.34
N VAL A 27 4.77 -0.37 3.67
CA VAL A 27 5.11 1.06 3.61
C VAL A 27 4.87 1.69 4.98
N ASP A 28 5.89 2.36 5.50
CA ASP A 28 5.79 3.18 6.72
C ASP A 28 5.46 4.63 6.33
N LEU A 29 4.29 5.12 6.75
CA LEU A 29 3.87 6.50 6.51
C LEU A 29 4.45 7.49 7.54
N GLY A 30 5.15 6.98 8.55
CA GLY A 30 5.72 7.75 9.65
C GLY A 30 4.71 8.07 10.76
N PRO A 31 5.20 8.54 11.91
CA PRO A 31 4.41 8.69 13.13
C PRO A 31 3.36 9.81 13.07
N SER A 32 3.51 10.76 12.14
CA SER A 32 2.65 11.94 12.04
C SER A 32 1.59 11.82 10.94
N ALA A 33 1.46 10.67 10.28
CA ALA A 33 0.57 10.55 9.12
C ALA A 33 -0.92 10.45 9.49
N ASN A 34 -1.23 9.91 10.69
CA ASN A 34 -2.58 9.46 11.08
C ASN A 34 -3.32 8.81 9.91
N GLY A 35 -2.65 7.85 9.28
CA GLY A 35 -3.07 7.29 8.02
C GLY A 35 -4.34 6.46 8.16
N THR A 36 -5.18 6.50 7.14
CA THR A 36 -6.23 5.52 6.90
C THR A 36 -6.14 5.04 5.46
N VAL A 37 -6.61 3.81 5.20
CA VAL A 37 -6.75 3.28 3.85
C VAL A 37 -8.18 2.81 3.63
N ASP A 38 -8.68 3.08 2.44
CA ASP A 38 -9.91 2.50 1.91
C ASP A 38 -9.62 1.86 0.55
N VAL A 39 -10.37 0.83 0.19
CA VAL A 39 -10.22 0.13 -1.09
C VAL A 39 -11.53 0.20 -1.85
N VAL A 40 -11.48 0.82 -3.01
CA VAL A 40 -12.62 0.92 -3.93
C VAL A 40 -12.22 0.27 -5.24
N ASP A 41 -12.89 -0.83 -5.57
CA ASP A 41 -12.55 -1.66 -6.72
C ASP A 41 -11.08 -2.10 -6.65
N ASN A 42 -10.24 -1.72 -7.62
CA ASN A 42 -8.81 -2.03 -7.65
C ASN A 42 -7.94 -0.82 -7.32
N THR A 43 -8.46 0.09 -6.51
CA THR A 43 -7.76 1.30 -6.07
C THR A 43 -7.69 1.37 -4.56
N ALA A 44 -6.48 1.38 -4.02
CA ALA A 44 -6.22 1.73 -2.63
C ALA A 44 -6.11 3.26 -2.51
N ILE A 45 -6.97 3.83 -1.67
CA ILE A 45 -7.04 5.26 -1.35
C ILE A 45 -6.42 5.44 0.03
N ILE A 46 -5.24 6.04 0.06
CA ILE A 46 -4.48 6.29 1.28
C ILE A 46 -4.65 7.76 1.64
N VAL A 47 -5.21 8.01 2.82
CA VAL A 47 -5.44 9.36 3.33
C VAL A 47 -4.53 9.57 4.54
N GLY A 48 -3.69 10.58 4.47
CA GLY A 48 -2.97 11.13 5.63
C GLY A 48 -3.44 12.55 5.95
N ASP A 49 -2.84 13.16 6.96
CA ASP A 49 -3.26 14.47 7.50
C ASP A 49 -3.34 15.61 6.46
N LYS A 50 -2.50 15.59 5.41
CA LYS A 50 -2.41 16.69 4.41
C LYS A 50 -2.47 16.22 2.96
N GLU A 51 -2.40 14.92 2.73
CA GLU A 51 -2.19 14.36 1.41
C GLU A 51 -3.05 13.09 1.24
N GLN A 52 -3.57 12.92 0.03
CA GLN A 52 -4.27 11.71 -0.40
C GLN A 52 -3.53 11.13 -1.59
N TYR A 53 -3.36 9.82 -1.58
CA TYR A 53 -2.77 9.07 -2.67
C TYR A 53 -3.72 7.97 -3.12
N GLU A 54 -3.80 7.80 -4.43
CA GLU A 54 -4.51 6.69 -5.05
C GLU A 54 -3.49 5.80 -5.75
N ILE A 55 -3.60 4.50 -5.50
CA ILE A 55 -2.71 3.47 -6.01
C ILE A 55 -3.55 2.37 -6.62
N GLU A 56 -3.32 2.08 -7.90
CA GLU A 56 -3.85 0.88 -8.53
C GLU A 56 -3.19 -0.36 -7.90
N ILE A 57 -4.03 -1.29 -7.46
CA ILE A 57 -3.61 -2.56 -6.87
C ILE A 57 -4.07 -3.73 -7.75
N PRO A 58 -3.38 -4.89 -7.70
CA PRO A 58 -3.87 -6.13 -8.31
C PRO A 58 -5.28 -6.52 -7.86
N HIS A 59 -5.98 -7.33 -8.66
CA HIS A 59 -7.38 -7.71 -8.39
C HIS A 59 -7.56 -8.59 -7.14
N ASP A 60 -6.53 -9.35 -6.82
CA ASP A 60 -6.38 -10.29 -5.72
C ASP A 60 -5.62 -9.68 -4.53
N ALA A 61 -5.35 -8.37 -4.56
CA ALA A 61 -4.61 -7.73 -3.49
C ALA A 61 -5.48 -7.44 -2.26
N GLN A 62 -4.96 -7.78 -1.08
CA GLN A 62 -5.52 -7.36 0.19
C GLN A 62 -4.73 -6.17 0.72
N VAL A 63 -5.44 -5.12 1.17
CA VAL A 63 -4.81 -3.89 1.66
C VAL A 63 -5.35 -3.54 3.02
N PHE A 64 -4.45 -3.30 3.97
CA PHE A 64 -4.82 -2.88 5.30
C PHE A 64 -3.75 -1.97 5.90
N MET A 65 -4.14 -1.26 6.96
CA MET A 65 -3.25 -0.37 7.69
C MET A 65 -3.27 -0.68 9.18
N ASN A 66 -2.09 -0.75 9.77
CA ASN A 66 -1.92 -0.93 11.22
C ASN A 66 -0.85 0.06 11.72
N ASN A 67 -1.23 0.95 12.65
CA ASN A 67 -0.32 1.94 13.24
C ASN A 67 0.51 2.73 12.20
N ASN A 68 -0.15 3.27 11.18
CA ASN A 68 0.47 4.01 10.05
C ASN A 68 1.38 3.17 9.14
N VAL A 69 1.40 1.85 9.31
CA VAL A 69 2.05 0.93 8.38
C VAL A 69 1.00 0.39 7.43
N LEU A 70 1.14 0.72 6.15
CA LEU A 70 0.33 0.18 5.06
C LEU A 70 0.95 -1.15 4.60
N THR A 71 0.13 -2.19 4.55
CA THR A 71 0.50 -3.49 3.99
C THR A 71 -0.40 -3.78 2.79
N ILE A 72 0.21 -4.23 1.70
CA ILE A 72 -0.46 -4.72 0.49
C ILE A 72 0.03 -6.14 0.23
N GLU A 73 -0.83 -7.12 0.42
CA GLU A 73 -0.59 -8.54 0.14
C GLU A 73 -1.14 -8.83 -1.25
N VAL A 74 -0.37 -9.56 -2.06
CA VAL A 74 -0.76 -9.96 -3.42
C VAL A 74 -0.56 -11.46 -3.52
N GLU A 75 -1.66 -12.20 -3.68
CA GLU A 75 -1.63 -13.65 -3.94
C GLU A 75 -0.95 -13.93 -5.30
N GLU A 76 -0.22 -15.06 -5.41
CA GLU A 76 0.47 -15.46 -6.65
C GLU A 76 -0.42 -16.17 -7.70
#